data_AF-A0A958KTP3-F1
#
_entry.id   AF-A0A958KTP3-F1
#
_cell.length_a   1.000
_cell.length_b   1.000
_cell.length_c   1.000
_cell.angle_alpha   90.00
_cell.angle_beta   90.00
_cell.angle_gamma   90.00
#
_symmetry.space_group_name_H-M   'P 1'
#
loop_
_entity.id
_entity.type
_entity.pdbx_description
1 polymer ?
#
loop_
_entity_poly.entity_id
_entity_poly.type
_entity_poly.pdbx_seq_one_letter_code
_entity_poly.pdbx_strand_id
1 'polypeptide(L)'
;MLTTDMTRKLRDRHLKVDIESALLELELLPGEHIEVDVRNQGVTLMGEVYTGSMKYLAEYEVMSFPLAKNIMNLIHVHSPPVEAHSIYEDYQTSYYRNINVP
;
A
#
# COMPACT_ATOMS: atom_id res chain seq x y z
N MET A 1 28.10 19.12 -9.48
CA MET A 1 27.87 17.73 -9.95
C MET A 1 27.48 16.89 -8.75
N LEU A 2 26.32 16.24 -8.76
CA LEU A 2 25.91 15.34 -7.67
C LEU A 2 26.68 14.02 -7.78
N THR A 3 27.09 13.44 -6.65
CA THR A 3 27.69 12.10 -6.63
C THR A 3 26.63 11.04 -6.91
N THR A 4 27.04 9.89 -7.43
CA THR A 4 26.14 8.78 -7.76
C THR A 4 25.28 8.33 -6.57
N ASP A 5 25.82 8.39 -5.35
CA ASP A 5 25.09 8.07 -4.11
C ASP A 5 23.99 9.10 -3.79
N MET A 6 24.30 10.40 -3.91
CA MET A 6 23.30 11.46 -3.71
C MET A 6 22.17 11.35 -4.74
N THR A 7 22.49 11.06 -6.00
CA THR A 7 21.47 10.89 -7.05
C THR A 7 20.59 9.66 -6.80
N ARG A 8 21.13 8.57 -6.24
CA ARG A 8 20.32 7.41 -5.84
C ARG A 8 19.36 7.76 -4.71
N LYS A 9 19.87 8.34 -3.63
CA LYS A 9 19.06 8.78 -2.48
C LYS A 9 17.96 9.77 -2.87
N LEU A 10 18.23 10.66 -3.82
CA LEU A 10 17.22 11.58 -4.35
C LEU A 10 16.09 10.83 -5.07
N ARG A 11 16.42 9.87 -5.94
CA ARG A 11 15.40 9.07 -6.64
C ARG A 11 14.57 8.23 -5.68
N ASP A 12 15.20 7.59 -4.70
CA ASP A 12 14.49 6.79 -3.71
C ASP A 12 13.52 7.65 -2.89
N ARG A 13 13.94 8.87 -2.50
CA ARG A 13 13.06 9.82 -1.81
C ARG A 13 11.88 10.26 -2.66
N HIS A 14 12.10 10.59 -3.95
CA HIS A 14 10.99 10.97 -4.84
C HIS A 14 10.03 9.81 -5.03
N LEU A 15 10.55 8.61 -5.34
CA LEU A 15 9.73 7.41 -5.49
C LEU A 15 8.93 7.11 -4.21
N LYS A 16 9.54 7.27 -3.03
CA LYS A 16 8.85 7.11 -1.75
C LYS A 16 7.67 8.09 -1.62
N VAL A 17 7.89 9.37 -1.90
CA VAL A 17 6.84 10.40 -1.81
C VAL A 17 5.71 10.12 -2.80
N ASP A 18 6.03 9.72 -4.03
CA ASP A 18 5.04 9.41 -5.06
C ASP A 18 4.17 8.20 -4.65
N ILE A 19 4.79 7.15 -4.11
CA ILE A 19 4.09 5.96 -3.60
C ILE A 19 3.24 6.30 -2.39
N GLU A 20 3.80 7.01 -1.40
CA GLU A 20 3.05 7.43 -0.20
C GLU A 20 1.84 8.27 -0.59
N SER A 21 1.98 9.15 -1.59
CA SER A 21 0.87 9.97 -2.09
C SER A 21 -0.23 9.13 -2.75
N ALA A 22 0.12 8.13 -3.56
CA ALA A 22 -0.88 7.25 -4.16
C ALA A 22 -1.59 6.37 -3.12
N LEU A 23 -0.87 5.90 -2.09
CA LEU A 23 -1.46 5.10 -1.02
C LEU A 23 -2.35 5.91 -0.08
N LEU A 24 -2.19 7.23 0.00
CA LEU A 24 -3.12 8.11 0.74
C LEU A 24 -4.51 8.18 0.11
N GLU A 25 -4.64 7.88 -1.18
CA GLU A 25 -5.95 7.80 -1.87
C GLU A 25 -6.72 6.52 -1.53
N LEU A 26 -6.07 5.55 -0.84
CA LEU A 26 -6.77 4.36 -0.35
C LEU A 26 -7.61 4.74 0.87
N GLU A 27 -8.90 4.39 0.82
CA GLU A 27 -9.82 4.54 1.96
C GLU A 27 -9.47 3.53 3.07
N LEU A 28 -8.48 3.87 3.89
CA LEU A 28 -8.10 3.09 5.06
C LEU A 28 -9.12 3.30 6.19
N LEU A 29 -9.53 2.20 6.82
CA LEU A 29 -10.38 2.22 8.00
C LEU A 29 -9.58 2.64 9.25
N PRO A 30 -10.24 3.18 10.28
CA PRO A 30 -9.58 3.47 11.55
C PRO A 30 -8.86 2.23 12.12
N GLY A 31 -7.57 2.38 12.40
CA GLY A 31 -6.69 1.29 12.86
C GLY A 31 -5.88 0.63 11.74
N GLU A 32 -6.22 0.84 10.47
CA GLU A 32 -5.36 0.48 9.35
C GLU A 32 -4.29 1.55 9.14
N HIS A 33 -3.10 1.12 8.75
CA HIS A 33 -2.01 1.99 8.33
C HIS A 33 -1.07 1.23 7.41
N ILE A 34 -0.50 1.94 6.44
CA ILE A 34 0.48 1.39 5.51
C ILE A 34 1.72 2.28 5.56
N GLU A 35 2.87 1.65 5.77
CA GLU A 35 4.18 2.28 5.76
C GLU A 35 4.98 1.83 4.53
N VAL A 36 5.77 2.76 3.99
CA VAL A 36 6.59 2.53 2.79
C VAL A 36 8.05 2.77 3.12
N ASP A 37 8.92 1.80 2.82
CA ASP A 37 10.37 2.02 2.76
C ASP A 37 10.87 1.84 1.33
N VAL A 38 11.79 2.72 0.90
CA VAL A 38 12.38 2.69 -0.44
C VAL A 38 13.90 2.73 -0.35
N ARG A 39 14.56 1.71 -0.90
CA ARG A 39 16.03 1.62 -0.94
C ARG A 39 16.50 1.07 -2.28
N ASN A 40 17.31 1.85 -2.99
CA ASN A 40 17.78 1.55 -4.34
C ASN A 40 16.62 1.17 -5.28
N GLN A 41 15.54 1.95 -5.26
CA GLN A 41 14.25 1.67 -5.93
C GLN A 41 13.52 0.40 -5.46
N GLY A 42 14.09 -0.38 -4.54
CA GLY A 42 13.42 -1.48 -3.86
C GLY A 42 12.33 -0.96 -2.93
N VAL A 43 11.09 -1.42 -3.08
CA VAL A 43 9.96 -0.97 -2.24
C VAL A 43 9.56 -2.05 -1.26
N THR A 44 9.44 -1.69 0.02
CA THR A 44 8.88 -2.55 1.07
C THR A 44 7.64 -1.89 1.65
N LEU A 45 6.51 -2.60 1.60
CA LEU A 45 5.25 -2.20 2.23
C LEU A 45 5.09 -2.92 3.56
N MET A 46 4.76 -2.18 4.61
CA MET A 46 4.59 -2.66 5.98
C MET A 46 3.36 -2.02 6.60
N GLY A 47 3.00 -2.45 7.80
CA GLY A 47 1.85 -1.94 8.53
C GLY A 47 0.75 -2.98 8.66
N GLU A 48 -0.45 -2.51 8.96
CA GLU A 48 -1.57 -3.34 9.33
C GLU A 48 -2.80 -2.93 8.55
N VAL A 49 -3.43 -3.91 7.92
CA VAL A 49 -4.74 -3.74 7.31
C VAL A 49 -5.66 -4.84 7.82
N TYR A 50 -6.92 -4.63 7.59
CA TYR A 50 -7.93 -5.55 7.99
C TYR A 50 -8.12 -6.65 6.94
N THR A 51 -8.04 -6.30 5.66
CA THR A 51 -8.46 -7.22 4.59
C THR A 51 -7.32 -7.61 3.68
N GLY A 52 -7.33 -8.87 3.21
CA GLY A 52 -6.39 -9.32 2.17
C GLY A 52 -6.51 -8.51 0.88
N SER A 53 -7.72 -8.02 0.57
CA SER A 53 -7.98 -7.15 -0.58
C SER A 53 -7.25 -5.81 -0.46
N MET A 54 -7.28 -5.18 0.71
CA MET A 54 -6.53 -3.92 0.94
C MET A 54 -5.03 -4.14 0.82
N LYS A 55 -4.52 -5.25 1.39
CA LYS A 55 -3.11 -5.66 1.24
C LYS A 55 -2.73 -5.82 -0.24
N TYR A 56 -3.57 -6.48 -1.03
CA TYR A 56 -3.35 -6.67 -2.46
C TYR A 56 -3.43 -5.35 -3.23
N LEU A 57 -4.41 -4.50 -2.93
CA LEU A 57 -4.61 -3.22 -3.59
C LEU A 57 -3.41 -2.28 -3.39
N ALA A 58 -2.88 -2.22 -2.17
CA ALA A 58 -1.67 -1.44 -1.88
C ALA A 58 -0.46 -1.92 -2.70
N GLU A 59 -0.28 -3.23 -2.85
CA GLU A 59 0.79 -3.77 -3.68
C GLU A 59 0.56 -3.50 -5.17
N TYR A 60 -0.68 -3.65 -5.64
CA TYR A 60 -1.06 -3.37 -7.01
C TYR A 60 -0.81 -1.90 -7.37
N GLU A 61 -1.14 -0.97 -6.47
CA GLU A 61 -0.89 0.46 -6.65
C GLU A 61 0.61 0.72 -6.84
N VAL A 62 1.47 0.09 -6.01
CA VAL A 62 2.93 0.22 -6.12
C VAL A 62 3.48 -0.41 -7.40
N MET A 63 2.91 -1.53 -7.85
CA MET A 63 3.32 -2.16 -9.11
C MET A 63 3.11 -1.26 -10.33
N SER A 64 2.20 -0.28 -10.26
CA SER A 64 1.97 0.68 -11.33
C SER A 64 3.13 1.67 -11.54
N PHE A 65 4.03 1.81 -10.56
CA PHE A 65 5.16 2.76 -10.62
C PHE A 65 6.34 2.17 -11.42
N PRO A 66 6.70 2.72 -12.59
CA PRO A 66 7.73 2.14 -13.46
C PRO A 66 9.13 2.08 -12.84
N LEU A 67 9.40 2.95 -11.85
CA LEU A 67 10.67 3.01 -11.16
C LEU A 67 10.74 2.11 -9.93
N ALA A 68 9.63 1.53 -9.48
CA ALA A 68 9.61 0.58 -8.38
C ALA A 68 10.22 -0.76 -8.82
N LYS A 69 11.05 -1.34 -7.95
CA LYS A 69 11.70 -2.63 -8.16
C LYS A 69 11.51 -3.48 -6.92
N ASN A 70 11.59 -4.80 -7.10
CA ASN A 70 11.62 -5.77 -5.98
C ASN A 70 10.60 -5.45 -4.89
N ILE A 71 9.33 -5.35 -5.27
CA ILE A 71 8.25 -4.96 -4.35
C ILE A 71 8.05 -6.10 -3.34
N MET A 72 8.13 -5.78 -2.05
CA MET A 72 7.94 -6.73 -0.97
C MET A 72 6.79 -6.27 -0.08
N ASN A 73 5.71 -7.06 -0.07
CA ASN A 73 4.50 -6.75 0.68
C ASN A 73 4.44 -7.51 2.02
N LEU A 74 4.91 -6.85 3.07
CA LEU A 74 4.93 -7.35 4.45
C LEU A 74 3.75 -6.82 5.29
N ILE A 75 2.73 -6.22 4.66
CA ILE A 75 1.53 -5.77 5.38
C ILE A 75 0.88 -6.96 6.10
N HIS A 76 0.53 -6.78 7.37
CA HIS A 76 -0.15 -7.78 8.17
C HIS A 76 -1.67 -7.61 8.05
N VAL A 77 -2.36 -8.71 7.74
CA VAL A 77 -3.82 -8.76 7.72
C VAL A 77 -4.28 -9.23 9.09
N HIS A 78 -5.01 -8.40 9.83
CA HIS A 78 -5.52 -8.73 11.15
C HIS A 78 -7.04 -8.55 11.24
N SER A 79 -7.66 -9.22 12.19
CA SER A 79 -9.10 -9.11 12.40
C SER A 79 -9.45 -7.73 12.92
N PRO A 80 -10.56 -7.13 12.46
CA PRO A 80 -11.06 -5.88 13.01
C PRO A 80 -11.44 -6.05 14.48
N PRO A 81 -11.46 -4.96 15.26
CA PRO A 81 -12.13 -4.95 16.55
C PRO A 81 -13.56 -5.48 16.43
N VAL A 82 -14.02 -6.23 17.43
CA VAL A 82 -15.37 -6.86 17.46
C VAL A 82 -16.49 -5.82 17.26
N GLU A 83 -16.28 -4.60 17.76
CA GLU A 83 -17.22 -3.48 17.65
C GLU A 83 -17.35 -2.91 16.22
N ALA A 84 -16.40 -3.21 15.32
CA ALA A 84 -16.40 -2.77 13.93
C ALA A 84 -16.94 -3.84 12.95
N HIS A 85 -17.42 -4.98 13.44
CA HIS A 85 -17.86 -6.10 12.60
C HIS A 85 -18.98 -5.74 11.61
N SER A 86 -19.88 -4.81 11.95
CA SER A 86 -20.96 -4.40 11.05
C SER A 86 -20.46 -3.59 9.84
N ILE A 87 -19.39 -2.80 10.00
CA ILE A 87 -18.77 -2.04 8.91
C ILE A 87 -18.04 -3.02 7.98
N TYR A 88 -17.46 -4.06 8.57
CA TYR A 88 -16.59 -5.01 7.89
C TYR A 88 -17.30 -5.89 6.86
N GLU A 89 -18.48 -6.41 7.20
CA GLU A 89 -19.27 -7.24 6.29
C GLU A 89 -19.82 -6.43 5.10
N ASP A 90 -20.18 -5.16 5.33
CA ASP A 90 -20.65 -4.25 4.28
C ASP A 90 -19.52 -3.86 3.31
N TYR A 91 -18.30 -3.64 3.79
CA TYR A 91 -17.14 -3.34 2.93
C TYR A 91 -16.73 -4.55 2.08
N GLN A 92 -16.69 -5.76 2.65
CA GLN A 92 -16.40 -6.97 1.87
C GLN A 92 -17.47 -7.20 0.78
N THR A 93 -18.75 -7.07 1.14
CA THR A 93 -19.88 -7.33 0.22
C THR A 93 -19.97 -6.30 -0.92
N SER A 94 -19.76 -5.01 -0.63
CA SER A 94 -19.79 -3.95 -1.64
C SER A 94 -18.60 -4.00 -2.61
N TYR A 95 -17.42 -4.37 -2.11
CA TYR A 95 -16.22 -4.49 -2.95
C TYR A 95 -16.34 -5.68 -3.92
N TYR A 96 -16.72 -6.88 -3.45
CA TYR A 96 -16.89 -8.05 -4.33
C TYR A 96 -18.00 -7.90 -5.38
N ARG A 97 -18.99 -7.02 -5.17
CA ARG A 97 -19.96 -6.66 -6.22
C ARG A 97 -19.36 -5.84 -7.35
N ASN A 98 -18.33 -5.04 -7.08
CA ASN A 98 -17.81 -4.06 -8.04
C ASN A 98 -16.58 -4.54 -8.82
N ILE A 99 -15.90 -5.60 -8.37
CA ILE A 99 -14.80 -6.26 -9.12
C ILE A 99 -15.22 -7.50 -9.93
N ASN A 100 -16.52 -7.87 -9.90
CA ASN A 100 -17.11 -8.94 -10.71
C ASN A 100 -18.19 -8.40 -11.69
N VAL A 101 -17.87 -7.34 -12.42
CA VAL A 101 -18.56 -7.04 -13.68
C VAL A 101 -17.65 -7.55 -14.80
N PRO A 102 -18.12 -8.44 -15.69
CA PRO A 102 -17.29 -9.06 -16.73
C PRO A 102 -16.71 -8.05 -17.72
#